data_AF-A0A3B9M4K2-F1
#
_entry.id   AF-A0A3B9M4K2-F1
#
_cell.length_a   1.000
_cell.length_b   1.000
_cell.length_c   1.000
_cell.angle_alpha   90.00
_cell.angle_beta   90.00
_cell.angle_gamma   90.00
#
_symmetry.space_group_name_H-M   'P 1'
#
loop_
_entity.id
_entity.type
_entity.pdbx_description
1 polymer ?
#
loop_
_entity_poly.entity_id
_entity_poly.type
_entity_poly.pdbx_seq_one_letter_code
_entity_poly.pdbx_strand_id
1 'polypeptide(L)'
;MKKQLFFQIEGFTLMEMIVVLVIIGLLIAGGIGFYNGYIENSKITKAKSQISVMQGAMDSFYAGNGVYPSTAAELQLSGIDTAALDPWGKNYVISVSSTEGGENNCYVIHTGFALVHQNKVVAGSGKWGRSQEPDVVDPPY
;
A
#
# COMPACT_ATOMS: atom_id res chain seq x y z
N MET A 1 -56.69 28.63 -38.67
CA MET A 1 -56.98 27.48 -37.79
C MET A 1 -55.68 27.02 -37.13
N LYS A 2 -55.50 27.29 -35.83
CA LYS A 2 -54.33 26.83 -35.07
C LYS A 2 -54.68 25.50 -34.40
N LYS A 3 -54.16 24.39 -34.93
CA LYS A 3 -54.22 23.09 -34.24
C LYS A 3 -53.27 23.16 -33.05
N GLN A 4 -53.83 23.34 -31.85
CA GLN A 4 -53.09 23.20 -30.61
C GLN A 4 -52.77 21.70 -30.46
N LEU A 5 -51.51 21.31 -30.69
CA LEU A 5 -51.02 19.98 -30.35
C LEU A 5 -50.92 19.91 -28.82
N PHE A 6 -51.89 19.28 -28.17
CA PHE A 6 -51.74 18.83 -26.79
C PHE A 6 -50.77 17.64 -26.79
N PHE A 7 -49.54 17.85 -26.31
CA PHE A 7 -48.72 16.74 -25.85
C PHE A 7 -49.39 16.18 -24.60
N GLN A 8 -50.00 15.00 -24.70
CA GLN A 8 -50.37 14.23 -23.52
C GLN A 8 -49.07 13.91 -22.78
N ILE A 9 -48.90 14.52 -21.62
CA ILE A 9 -47.90 14.09 -20.65
C ILE A 9 -48.51 12.83 -20.03
N GLU A 10 -48.13 11.66 -20.54
CA GLU A 10 -48.49 10.39 -19.92
C GLU A 10 -47.86 10.37 -18.51
N GLY A 11 -48.74 10.25 -17.50
CA GLY A 11 -48.35 10.31 -16.10
C GLY A 11 -47.61 9.05 -15.67
N PHE A 12 -46.52 9.24 -14.93
CA PHE A 12 -45.71 8.17 -14.34
C PHE A 12 -46.56 7.25 -13.46
N THR A 13 -46.48 5.93 -13.64
CA THR A 13 -47.27 4.99 -12.82
C THR A 13 -46.59 4.71 -11.48
N LEU A 14 -47.37 4.49 -10.41
CA LEU A 14 -46.84 4.05 -9.12
C LEU A 14 -46.08 2.72 -9.23
N MET A 15 -46.55 1.83 -10.11
CA MET A 15 -45.92 0.53 -10.36
C MET A 15 -44.53 0.69 -10.97
N GLU A 16 -44.30 1.65 -11.87
CA GLU A 16 -42.97 1.92 -12.41
C GLU A 16 -41.99 2.39 -11.33
N MET A 17 -42.42 3.24 -10.41
CA MET A 17 -41.55 3.65 -9.30
C MET A 17 -41.25 2.50 -8.35
N ILE A 18 -42.22 1.60 -8.10
CA ILE A 18 -42.02 0.42 -7.26
C ILE A 18 -40.98 -0.51 -7.89
N VAL A 19 -41.09 -0.81 -9.18
CA VAL A 19 -40.13 -1.69 -9.87
C VAL A 19 -38.72 -1.08 -9.86
N VAL A 20 -38.59 0.24 -10.10
CA VAL A 20 -37.30 0.94 -10.06
C VAL A 20 -36.67 0.88 -8.68
N LEU A 21 -37.43 1.14 -7.61
CA LEU A 21 -36.92 1.06 -6.24
C LEU A 21 -36.51 -0.35 -5.84
N VAL A 22 -37.24 -1.38 -6.31
CA VAL A 22 -36.86 -2.78 -6.12
C VAL A 22 -35.53 -3.09 -6.80
N ILE A 23 -35.35 -2.67 -8.06
CA ILE A 23 -34.09 -2.88 -8.79
C ILE A 23 -32.94 -2.14 -8.10
N ILE A 24 -33.13 -0.88 -7.69
CA ILE A 24 -32.10 -0.11 -6.97
C ILE A 24 -31.73 -0.79 -5.64
N GLY A 25 -32.72 -1.26 -4.87
CA GLY A 25 -32.49 -1.98 -3.63
C GLY A 25 -31.67 -3.27 -3.81
N LEU A 26 -31.94 -4.03 -4.87
CA LEU A 26 -31.19 -5.24 -5.21
C LEU A 26 -29.74 -4.93 -5.62
N LEU A 27 -29.52 -3.87 -6.41
CA LEU A 27 -28.18 -3.48 -6.86
C LEU A 27 -27.31 -2.97 -5.70
N ILE A 28 -27.89 -2.18 -4.79
CA ILE A 28 -27.17 -1.70 -3.59
C ILE A 28 -26.79 -2.88 -2.69
N ALA A 29 -27.69 -3.85 -2.51
CA ALA A 29 -27.42 -5.05 -1.71
C ALA A 29 -26.25 -5.89 -2.26
N GLY A 30 -26.06 -5.95 -3.58
CA GLY A 30 -24.99 -6.73 -4.22
C GLY A 30 -23.68 -5.97 -4.51
N GLY A 31 -23.67 -4.63 -4.50
CA GLY A 31 -22.59 -3.83 -5.07
C GLY A 31 -21.31 -3.71 -4.25
N ILE A 32 -21.35 -3.96 -2.94
CA ILE A 32 -20.24 -3.58 -2.01
C ILE A 32 -19.04 -4.54 -2.08
N GLY A 33 -19.23 -5.79 -2.50
CA GLY A 33 -18.24 -6.86 -2.31
C GLY A 33 -16.94 -6.75 -3.13
N PHE A 34 -16.93 -6.01 -4.25
CA PHE A 34 -15.84 -6.09 -5.22
C PHE A 34 -14.63 -5.16 -4.96
N TYR A 35 -14.74 -4.20 -4.04
CA TYR A 35 -13.71 -3.16 -3.88
C TYR A 35 -12.53 -3.56 -2.98
N ASN A 36 -12.70 -4.53 -2.08
CA ASN A 36 -11.72 -4.80 -1.04
C ASN A 36 -10.36 -5.25 -1.58
N GLY A 37 -10.32 -6.14 -2.58
CA GLY A 37 -9.06 -6.63 -3.15
C GLY A 37 -8.27 -5.55 -3.91
N TYR A 38 -8.97 -4.61 -4.56
CA TYR A 38 -8.32 -3.50 -5.27
C TYR A 38 -7.65 -2.52 -4.30
N ILE A 39 -8.33 -2.19 -3.21
CA ILE A 39 -7.78 -1.32 -2.15
C ILE A 39 -6.55 -1.98 -1.50
N GLU A 40 -6.59 -3.28 -1.26
CA GLU A 40 -5.48 -4.02 -0.67
C GLU A 40 -4.25 -4.05 -1.58
N ASN A 41 -4.42 -4.38 -2.87
CA ASN A 41 -3.34 -4.32 -3.85
C ASN A 41 -2.74 -2.91 -3.98
N SER A 42 -3.58 -1.87 -3.93
CA SER A 42 -3.13 -0.48 -3.97
C SER A 42 -2.27 -0.13 -2.75
N LYS A 43 -2.62 -0.64 -1.56
CA LYS A 43 -1.81 -0.49 -0.35
C LYS A 43 -0.47 -1.22 -0.47
N ILE A 44 -0.45 -2.46 -0.99
CA ILE A 44 0.79 -3.21 -1.21
C ILE A 44 1.73 -2.46 -2.16
N THR A 45 1.24 -2.00 -3.31
CA THR A 45 2.03 -1.22 -4.27
C THR A 45 2.58 0.06 -3.65
N LYS A 46 1.76 0.77 -2.85
CA LYS A 46 2.21 1.96 -2.12
C LYS A 46 3.34 1.63 -1.13
N ALA A 47 3.20 0.54 -0.37
CA ALA A 47 4.23 0.11 0.57
C ALA A 47 5.53 -0.30 -0.13
N LYS A 48 5.45 -1.03 -1.25
CA LYS A 48 6.62 -1.38 -2.08
C LYS A 48 7.34 -0.12 -2.58
N SER A 49 6.59 0.87 -3.05
CA SER A 49 7.16 2.16 -3.49
C SER A 49 7.85 2.92 -2.35
N GLN A 50 7.22 3.00 -1.17
CA GLN A 50 7.82 3.65 0.01
C GLN A 50 9.11 2.94 0.44
N ILE A 51 9.10 1.61 0.50
CA ILE A 51 10.30 0.83 0.82
C ILE A 51 11.39 1.08 -0.22
N SER A 52 11.08 1.05 -1.52
CA SER A 52 12.05 1.30 -2.59
C SER A 52 12.75 2.66 -2.45
N VAL A 53 12.03 3.70 -2.03
CA VAL A 53 12.63 5.02 -1.74
C VAL A 53 13.59 4.93 -0.56
N MET A 54 13.21 4.24 0.51
CA MET A 54 14.08 4.03 1.68
C MET A 54 15.32 3.20 1.33
N GLN A 55 15.18 2.18 0.48
CA GLN A 55 16.29 1.37 -0.02
C GLN A 55 17.30 2.22 -0.80
N GLY A 56 16.83 3.15 -1.64
CA GLY A 56 17.71 4.09 -2.33
C GLY A 56 18.50 5.01 -1.38
N ALA A 57 17.89 5.42 -0.27
CA ALA A 57 18.58 6.15 0.80
C ALA A 57 19.64 5.28 1.51
N MET A 58 19.33 4.00 1.76
CA MET A 58 20.29 3.05 2.33
C MET A 58 21.49 2.81 1.42
N ASP A 59 21.25 2.60 0.13
CA ASP A 59 22.32 2.39 -0.85
C ASP A 59 23.20 3.64 -1.00
N SER A 60 22.59 4.83 -0.96
CA SER A 60 23.34 6.10 -0.99
C SER A 60 24.22 6.28 0.24
N PHE A 61 23.72 5.93 1.43
CA PHE A 61 24.50 5.99 2.67
C PHE A 61 25.64 4.96 2.67
N TYR A 62 25.38 3.75 2.19
CA TYR A 62 26.38 2.69 2.04
C TYR A 62 27.50 3.10 1.07
N ALA A 63 27.16 3.74 -0.04
CA ALA A 63 28.15 4.23 -1.01
C ALA A 63 29.11 5.29 -0.42
N GLY A 64 28.65 6.07 0.56
CA GLY A 64 29.47 7.09 1.24
C GLY A 64 30.28 6.57 2.42
N ASN A 65 29.71 5.66 3.22
CA ASN A 65 30.29 5.24 4.51
C ASN A 65 30.80 3.79 4.53
N GLY A 66 30.47 2.98 3.51
CA GLY A 66 30.82 1.55 3.45
C GLY A 66 29.98 0.66 4.37
N VAL A 67 29.07 1.23 5.15
CA VAL A 67 28.20 0.54 6.11
C VAL A 67 26.77 1.08 6.03
N TYR A 68 25.79 0.24 6.34
CA TYR A 68 24.40 0.66 6.47
C TYR A 68 24.15 1.34 7.83
N PRO A 69 23.25 2.34 7.87
CA PRO A 69 22.95 3.08 9.09
C PRO A 69 22.16 2.20 10.06
N SER A 70 22.69 1.99 11.27
CA SER A 70 22.10 1.09 12.27
C SER A 70 21.40 1.83 13.41
N THR A 71 21.77 3.09 13.63
CA THR A 71 21.20 3.93 14.67
C THR A 71 20.11 4.84 14.09
N ALA A 72 19.16 5.25 14.94
CA ALA A 72 18.11 6.19 14.54
C ALA A 72 18.67 7.53 14.01
N ALA A 73 19.81 7.99 14.55
CA ALA A 73 20.47 9.20 14.09
C ALA A 73 21.04 9.05 12.67
N GLU A 74 21.67 7.90 12.37
CA GLU A 74 22.20 7.61 11.03
C GLU A 74 21.08 7.42 10.00
N LEU A 75 19.96 6.81 10.39
CA LEU A 75 18.77 6.69 9.54
C LEU A 75 18.23 8.08 9.17
N GLN A 76 18.13 8.99 10.13
CA GLN A 76 17.73 10.37 9.86
C GLN A 76 18.74 11.10 8.96
N LEU A 77 20.03 10.86 9.14
CA LEU A 77 21.10 11.42 8.31
C LEU A 77 21.06 10.90 6.87
N SER A 78 20.69 9.64 6.68
CA SER A 78 20.50 9.04 5.33
C SER A 78 19.27 9.59 4.60
N GLY A 79 18.42 10.38 5.27
CA GLY A 79 17.18 10.91 4.70
C GLY A 79 15.97 10.00 4.84
N ILE A 80 16.07 8.94 5.66
CA ILE A 80 14.91 8.11 6.02
C ILE A 80 14.15 8.79 7.16
N ASP A 81 12.86 9.02 6.94
CA ASP A 81 11.93 9.38 8.00
C ASP A 81 11.44 8.12 8.73
N THR A 82 11.94 7.91 9.95
CA THR A 82 11.51 6.79 10.82
C THR A 82 10.07 6.93 11.34
N ALA A 83 9.46 8.11 11.19
CA ALA A 83 8.05 8.36 11.49
C ALA A 83 7.13 8.09 10.29
N ALA A 84 7.69 7.71 9.12
CA ALA A 84 6.90 7.37 7.96
C ALA A 84 5.96 6.18 8.26
N LEU A 85 4.67 6.40 8.00
CA LEU A 85 3.63 5.40 8.21
C LEU A 85 3.44 4.55 6.95
N ASP A 86 3.31 3.25 7.18
CA ASP A 86 2.85 2.31 6.18
C ASP A 86 1.36 2.55 5.84
N PRO A 87 0.85 1.99 4.73
CA PRO A 87 -0.56 2.10 4.33
C PRO A 87 -1.58 1.52 5.32
N TRP A 88 -1.12 0.87 6.41
CA TRP A 88 -1.92 0.30 7.49
C TRP A 88 -1.77 1.06 8.82
N GLY A 89 -0.99 2.16 8.84
CA GLY A 89 -0.86 3.08 9.97
C GLY A 89 0.19 2.70 11.02
N LYS A 90 1.18 1.87 10.66
CA LYS A 90 2.34 1.54 11.50
C LYS A 90 3.63 2.07 10.91
N ASN A 91 4.62 2.33 11.75
CA ASN A 91 5.94 2.72 11.28
C ASN A 91 6.65 1.53 10.62
N TYR A 92 7.51 1.82 9.65
CA TYR A 92 8.41 0.81 9.10
C TYR A 92 9.44 0.37 10.15
N VAL A 93 9.75 -0.92 10.14
CA VAL A 93 10.80 -1.50 10.97
C VAL A 93 12.02 -1.74 10.09
N ILE A 94 13.16 -1.23 10.52
CA ILE A 94 14.43 -1.33 9.80
C ILE A 94 15.38 -2.10 10.70
N SER A 95 15.82 -3.27 10.22
CA SER A 95 16.76 -4.13 10.91
C SER A 95 18.05 -4.21 10.09
N VAL A 96 19.16 -3.84 10.70
CA VAL A 96 20.49 -3.93 10.08
C VAL A 96 21.26 -5.08 10.71
N SER A 97 21.89 -5.89 9.87
CA SER A 97 22.64 -7.07 10.29
C SER A 97 23.98 -7.19 9.58
N SER A 98 24.86 -7.99 10.15
CA SER A 98 26.14 -8.38 9.55
C SER A 98 26.07 -9.83 9.06
N THR A 99 26.63 -10.10 7.88
CA THR A 99 26.98 -11.48 7.49
C THR A 99 28.35 -11.79 8.09
N GLU A 100 28.51 -12.99 8.67
CA GLU A 100 29.73 -13.56 9.28
C GLU A 100 31.03 -12.80 8.93
N GLY A 101 31.50 -11.99 9.90
CA GLY A 101 32.81 -11.33 9.83
C GLY A 101 32.86 -9.91 9.25
N GLY A 102 31.74 -9.29 8.89
CA GLY A 102 31.69 -7.92 8.35
C GLY A 102 30.98 -6.88 9.22
N GLU A 103 31.19 -5.60 8.92
CA GLU A 103 30.41 -4.46 9.43
C GLU A 103 28.95 -4.52 8.91
N ASN A 104 28.10 -3.58 9.31
CA ASN A 104 26.67 -3.48 8.95
C ASN A 104 26.43 -3.50 7.43
N ASN A 105 26.34 -4.70 6.85
CA ASN A 105 26.43 -4.94 5.41
C ASN A 105 25.15 -5.54 4.83
N CYS A 106 24.16 -5.83 5.67
CA CYS A 106 22.84 -6.28 5.29
C CYS A 106 21.78 -5.43 5.99
N TYR A 107 20.65 -5.20 5.35
CA TYR A 107 19.49 -4.60 6.00
C TYR A 107 18.19 -5.24 5.49
N VAL A 108 17.14 -5.16 6.32
CA VAL A 108 15.77 -5.54 5.99
C VAL A 108 14.84 -4.41 6.46
N ILE A 109 14.02 -3.90 5.55
CA ILE A 109 12.96 -2.93 5.82
C ILE A 109 11.64 -3.65 5.61
N HIS A 110 10.78 -3.65 6.62
CA HIS A 110 9.47 -4.30 6.54
C HIS A 110 8.39 -3.44 7.19
N THR A 111 7.14 -3.62 6.74
CA THR A 111 5.97 -2.97 7.32
C THR A 111 5.80 -3.35 8.79
N GLY A 112 5.44 -2.39 9.64
CA GLY A 112 5.30 -2.63 11.08
C GLY A 112 4.03 -3.38 11.49
N PHE A 113 3.07 -3.55 10.57
CA PHE A 113 1.93 -4.43 10.80
C PHE A 113 2.35 -5.89 10.53
N ALA A 114 2.18 -6.78 11.50
CA ALA A 114 2.65 -8.16 11.40
C ALA A 114 1.98 -8.96 10.26
N LEU A 115 0.74 -8.60 9.88
CA LEU A 115 -0.06 -9.36 8.91
C LEU A 115 -0.77 -8.38 7.96
N VAL A 116 -0.14 -8.10 6.83
CA VAL A 116 -0.56 -7.06 5.88
C VAL A 116 -1.44 -7.63 4.77
N HIS A 117 -1.14 -8.85 4.34
CA HIS A 117 -1.89 -9.60 3.33
C HIS A 117 -1.74 -11.11 3.59
N GLN A 118 -2.83 -11.84 3.85
CA GLN A 118 -2.80 -13.30 4.04
C GLN A 118 -1.68 -13.79 4.99
N ASN A 119 -1.47 -13.10 6.12
CA ASN A 119 -0.41 -13.43 7.10
C ASN A 119 1.03 -13.14 6.64
N LYS A 120 1.22 -12.35 5.57
CA LYS A 120 2.51 -11.93 5.01
C LYS A 120 2.76 -10.45 5.22
N VAL A 121 4.03 -10.04 5.08
CA VAL A 121 4.47 -8.64 5.18
C VAL A 121 5.09 -8.17 3.87
N VAL A 122 5.07 -6.86 3.61
CA VAL A 122 5.87 -6.29 2.51
C VAL A 122 7.24 -5.96 3.06
N ALA A 123 8.28 -6.55 2.50
CA ALA A 123 9.66 -6.32 2.91
C ALA A 123 10.57 -6.05 1.70
N GLY A 124 11.56 -5.19 1.90
CA GLY A 124 12.70 -5.01 1.01
C GLY A 124 13.97 -5.30 1.79
N SER A 125 14.89 -6.02 1.17
CA SER A 125 16.18 -6.36 1.74
C SER A 125 17.30 -5.81 0.87
N GLY A 126 18.47 -5.65 1.45
CA GLY A 126 19.66 -5.27 0.70
C GLY A 126 20.92 -5.83 1.33
N LYS A 127 21.91 -6.11 0.48
CA LYS A 127 23.21 -6.64 0.88
C LYS A 127 24.31 -6.00 0.05
N TRP A 128 25.34 -5.50 0.73
CA TRP A 128 26.57 -4.98 0.10
C TRP A 128 26.29 -3.87 -0.93
N GLY A 129 25.49 -2.87 -0.55
CA GLY A 129 25.07 -1.76 -1.41
C GLY A 129 24.17 -2.17 -2.59
N ARG A 130 23.61 -3.37 -2.57
CA ARG A 130 22.64 -3.84 -3.57
C ARG A 130 21.31 -4.15 -2.90
N SER A 131 20.31 -3.35 -3.21
CA SER A 131 18.93 -3.58 -2.81
C SER A 131 18.25 -4.61 -3.70
N GLN A 132 17.47 -5.50 -3.10
CA GLN A 132 16.53 -6.38 -3.78
C GLN A 132 15.16 -5.70 -3.85
N GLU A 133 14.41 -5.97 -4.92
CA GLU A 133 13.06 -5.42 -5.09
C GLU A 133 12.14 -5.81 -3.92
N PRO A 134 11.32 -4.87 -3.40
CA PRO A 134 10.39 -5.16 -2.32
C PRO A 134 9.33 -6.17 -2.73
N ASP A 135 9.15 -7.20 -1.92
CA ASP A 135 8.14 -8.22 -2.15
C ASP A 135 7.36 -8.62 -0.90
N VAL A 136 6.28 -9.37 -1.13
CA VAL A 136 5.43 -9.90 -0.07
C VAL A 136 6.05 -11.20 0.45
N VAL A 137 6.61 -11.17 1.65
CA VAL A 137 7.38 -12.27 2.24
C VAL A 137 6.69 -12.85 3.49
N ASP A 138 6.95 -14.14 3.74
CA ASP A 138 6.45 -14.87 4.91
C ASP A 138 7.35 -14.59 6.14
N PRO A 139 6.80 -14.36 7.35
CA PRO A 139 7.59 -14.23 8.58
C PRO A 139 8.06 -15.61 9.11
N PRO A 140 9.13 -15.70 9.93
CA PRO A 140 10.05 -14.64 10.33
C PRO A 140 11.14 -14.43 9.26
N TYR A 141 11.46 -13.16 9.06
CA TYR A 141 12.43 -12.62 8.10
C TYR A 141 13.88 -12.78 8.58
#